data_AF-A0A7J5TRT0-F1
#
_entry.id   AF-A0A7J5TRT0-F1
#
_cell.length_a   1.000
_cell.length_b   1.000
_cell.length_c   1.000
_cell.angle_alpha   90.00
_cell.angle_beta   90.00
_cell.angle_gamma   90.00
#
_symmetry.space_group_name_H-M   'P 1'
#
loop_
_entity.id
_entity.type
_entity.pdbx_description
1 polymer ?
#
loop_
_entity_poly.entity_id
_entity_poly.type
_entity_poly.pdbx_seq_one_letter_code
_entity_poly.pdbx_strand_id
1 'polypeptide(L)'
;MGSPKATRTTDATHATGTTRSRKGGRPKKADDEKRTKAIQVRLKPAGYEYVQQLAEQRNTSMADVIRELCNGEVTVITPEQETLLRQLATMSNNLNQLARKANMDGIMSVALLVERRAQELGELLDRYAK
;
A
#
# COMPACT_ATOMS: atom_id res chain seq x y z
N MET A 1 13.46 45.80 -49.53
CA MET A 1 12.25 46.65 -49.63
C MET A 1 11.46 46.12 -50.82
N GLY A 2 10.51 45.19 -50.72
CA GLY A 2 9.33 45.17 -49.87
C GLY A 2 8.17 44.86 -50.81
N SER A 3 7.87 43.58 -51.03
CA SER A 3 6.68 43.17 -51.80
C SER A 3 5.52 42.87 -50.84
N PRO A 4 4.28 43.29 -51.17
CA PRO A 4 3.17 43.31 -50.23
C PRO A 4 2.35 42.01 -50.15
N LYS A 5 1.70 41.93 -48.98
CA LYS A 5 0.68 41.04 -48.41
C LYS A 5 -0.38 40.49 -49.38
N ALA A 6 -0.73 39.21 -49.21
CA ALA A 6 -2.05 38.66 -49.55
C ALA A 6 -2.66 37.99 -48.32
N THR A 7 -3.86 38.42 -47.95
CA THR A 7 -4.73 37.92 -46.88
C THR A 7 -5.70 36.87 -47.41
N ARG A 8 -6.05 35.87 -46.57
CA ARG A 8 -7.31 35.10 -46.60
C ARG A 8 -7.39 34.29 -45.29
N THR A 9 -8.19 34.66 -44.28
CA THR A 9 -9.65 34.45 -44.10
C THR A 9 -10.08 32.98 -44.18
N THR A 10 -10.39 32.45 -42.98
CA THR A 10 -11.35 31.40 -42.55
C THR A 10 -11.89 30.38 -43.56
N ASP A 11 -11.90 29.08 -43.23
CA ASP A 11 -13.04 28.48 -42.51
C ASP A 11 -12.83 27.00 -42.14
N ALA A 12 -13.66 26.52 -41.22
CA ALA A 12 -13.62 25.22 -40.56
C ALA A 12 -13.68 23.99 -41.49
N THR A 13 -12.99 22.92 -41.11
CA THR A 13 -13.41 21.55 -41.46
C THR A 13 -13.03 20.61 -40.32
N HIS A 14 -14.06 20.06 -39.67
CA HIS A 14 -13.97 18.91 -38.76
C HIS A 14 -13.30 17.74 -39.48
N ALA A 15 -12.02 17.51 -39.19
CA ALA A 15 -11.33 16.30 -39.61
C ALA A 15 -11.20 15.38 -38.39
N THR A 16 -12.12 14.42 -38.29
CA THR A 16 -12.02 13.24 -37.42
C THR A 16 -10.77 12.47 -37.84
N GLY A 17 -9.65 12.77 -37.18
CA GLY A 17 -8.37 12.12 -37.42
C GLY A 17 -8.36 10.74 -36.77
N THR A 18 -8.78 9.73 -37.53
CA THR A 18 -8.56 8.31 -37.27
C THR A 18 -7.12 8.08 -36.80
N THR A 19 -6.94 7.83 -35.50
CA THR A 19 -5.65 7.45 -34.92
C THR A 19 -5.25 6.10 -35.47
N ARG A 20 -4.41 6.11 -36.51
CA ARG A 20 -3.67 4.94 -36.96
C ARG A 20 -2.75 4.50 -35.82
N SER A 21 -3.20 3.55 -35.01
CA SER A 21 -2.41 2.85 -34.01
C SER A 21 -1.22 2.18 -34.72
N ARG A 22 -0.02 2.74 -34.53
CA ARG A 22 1.21 2.05 -34.92
C ARG A 22 1.35 0.84 -34.01
N LYS A 23 1.23 -0.36 -34.59
CA LYS A 23 1.53 -1.64 -33.93
C LYS A 23 2.98 -1.63 -33.47
N GLY A 24 3.19 -1.53 -32.16
CA GLY A 24 4.49 -1.71 -31.52
C GLY A 24 4.91 -0.55 -30.63
N GLY A 25 4.75 -0.73 -29.32
CA GLY A 25 5.19 0.20 -28.28
C GLY A 25 4.42 0.01 -26.97
N ARG A 26 4.97 0.46 -25.85
CA ARG A 26 4.21 0.57 -24.59
C ARG A 26 3.06 1.58 -24.82
N PRO A 27 1.81 1.23 -24.51
CA PRO A 27 0.69 2.15 -24.61
C PRO A 27 0.99 3.48 -23.90
N LYS A 28 0.59 4.59 -24.52
CA LYS A 28 0.73 5.92 -23.94
C LYS A 28 -0.21 6.01 -22.73
N LYS A 29 0.32 6.45 -21.58
CA LYS A 29 -0.51 6.77 -20.41
C LYS A 29 -1.53 7.86 -20.73
N ALA A 30 -2.69 7.78 -20.10
CA ALA A 30 -3.69 8.83 -20.18
C ALA A 30 -3.14 10.16 -19.62
N ASP A 31 -3.71 11.29 -20.01
CA ASP A 31 -3.14 12.61 -19.66
C ASP A 31 -3.25 12.91 -18.16
N ASP A 32 -4.26 12.38 -17.49
CA ASP A 32 -4.50 12.40 -16.04
C ASP A 32 -3.55 11.48 -15.25
N GLU A 33 -3.08 10.39 -15.85
CA GLU A 33 -2.08 9.49 -15.24
C GLU A 33 -0.64 10.02 -15.31
N LYS A 34 -0.41 11.09 -16.07
CA LYS A 34 0.92 11.69 -16.21
C LYS A 34 1.23 12.65 -15.08
N ARG A 35 2.43 12.51 -14.52
CA ARG A 35 3.01 13.48 -13.59
C ARG A 35 3.47 14.72 -14.36
N THR A 36 2.56 15.67 -14.57
CA THR A 36 2.81 16.90 -15.35
C THR A 36 3.11 18.13 -14.48
N LYS A 37 2.72 18.10 -13.21
CA LYS A 37 2.93 19.18 -12.23
C LYS A 37 3.95 18.74 -11.18
N ALA A 38 4.78 19.66 -10.72
CA ALA A 38 5.78 19.44 -9.68
C ALA A 38 5.67 20.50 -8.58
N ILE A 39 5.97 20.09 -7.35
CA ILE A 39 6.08 20.97 -6.18
C ILE A 39 7.51 20.83 -5.65
N GLN A 40 8.18 21.96 -5.42
CA GLN A 40 9.48 21.98 -4.75
C GLN A 40 9.27 22.37 -3.28
N VAL A 41 9.81 21.57 -2.36
CA VAL A 41 9.76 21.83 -0.91
C VAL A 41 11.18 21.83 -0.36
N ARG A 42 11.50 22.83 0.45
CA ARG A 42 12.76 22.86 1.22
C ARG A 42 12.50 22.29 2.61
N LEU A 43 13.29 21.29 3.00
CA LEU A 43 13.19 20.63 4.31
C LEU A 43 14.31 21.11 5.24
N LYS A 44 14.06 21.06 6.55
CA LYS A 44 15.14 21.09 7.54
C LYS A 44 15.99 19.82 7.42
N PRO A 45 17.27 19.83 7.86
CA PRO A 45 18.14 18.65 7.78
C PRO A 45 17.50 17.37 8.33
N ALA A 46 16.91 17.43 9.53
CA ALA A 46 16.22 16.29 10.14
C ALA A 46 15.05 15.74 9.30
N GLY A 47 14.29 16.63 8.64
CA GLY A 47 13.20 16.21 7.77
C GLY A 47 13.70 15.57 6.48
N TYR A 48 14.84 16.02 5.95
CA TYR A 48 15.49 15.41 4.80
C TYR A 48 16.00 14.00 5.14
N GLU A 49 16.72 13.86 6.26
CA GLU A 49 17.25 12.58 6.74
C GLU A 49 16.15 11.55 6.99
N TYR A 50 15.03 11.98 7.59
CA TYR A 50 13.87 11.10 7.81
C TYR A 50 13.33 10.51 6.49
N VAL A 51 13.10 11.36 5.48
CA VAL A 51 12.59 10.90 4.17
C VAL A 51 13.63 10.01 3.48
N GLN A 52 14.92 10.31 3.62
CA GLN A 52 15.99 9.51 3.07
C GLN A 52 16.01 8.10 3.68
N GLN A 53 16.03 7.99 5.00
CA GLN A 53 16.01 6.70 5.70
C GLN A 53 14.78 5.88 5.34
N LEU A 54 13.62 6.53 5.27
CA LEU A 54 12.37 5.83 4.91
C LEU A 54 12.40 5.32 3.46
N ALA A 55 13.00 6.08 2.54
CA ALA A 55 13.19 5.65 1.16
C ALA A 55 14.15 4.46 1.04
N GLU A 56 15.25 4.47 1.81
CA GLU A 56 16.20 3.37 1.90
C GLU A 56 15.54 2.10 2.46
N GLN A 57 14.80 2.20 3.58
CA GLN A 57 14.07 1.09 4.18
C GLN A 57 13.06 0.46 3.22
N ARG A 58 12.40 1.29 2.40
CA ARG A 58 11.37 0.87 1.44
C ARG A 58 11.93 0.49 0.07
N ASN A 59 13.24 0.59 -0.15
CA ASN A 59 13.90 0.39 -1.45
C ASN A 59 13.22 1.17 -2.59
N THR A 60 12.83 2.42 -2.33
CA THR A 60 12.11 3.27 -3.28
C THR A 60 12.72 4.67 -3.31
N SER A 61 12.27 5.54 -4.23
CA SER A 61 12.79 6.91 -4.29
C SER A 61 12.17 7.80 -3.21
N MET A 62 12.91 8.81 -2.72
CA MET A 62 12.37 9.82 -1.80
C MET A 62 11.11 10.51 -2.37
N ALA A 63 11.04 10.70 -3.69
CA ALA A 63 9.88 11.28 -4.34
C ALA A 63 8.66 10.34 -4.33
N ASP A 64 8.88 9.02 -4.40
CA ASP A 64 7.80 8.03 -4.26
C ASP A 64 7.29 7.98 -2.83
N VAL A 65 8.18 8.01 -1.84
CA VAL A 65 7.80 8.11 -0.41
C VAL A 65 6.97 9.37 -0.16
N ILE A 66 7.44 10.55 -0.58
CA ILE A 66 6.68 11.79 -0.37
C ILE A 66 5.32 11.74 -1.07
N ARG A 67 5.26 11.23 -2.30
CA ARG A 67 3.97 11.10 -3.01
C ARG A 67 3.02 10.13 -2.33
N GLU A 68 3.52 9.03 -1.78
CA GLU A 68 2.72 8.09 -1.00
C GLU A 68 2.18 8.77 0.27
N LEU A 69 3.03 9.47 1.01
CA LEU A 69 2.65 10.23 2.21
C LEU A 69 1.66 11.37 1.92
N CYS A 70 1.74 11.99 0.74
CA CYS A 70 0.80 13.03 0.32
C CYS A 70 -0.54 12.46 -0.20
N ASN A 71 -0.54 11.23 -0.72
CA ASN A 71 -1.72 10.58 -1.30
C ASN A 71 -2.51 9.75 -0.27
N GLY A 72 -1.86 9.25 0.77
CA GLY A 72 -2.45 8.32 1.73
C GLY A 72 -2.84 8.98 3.04
N GLU A 73 -3.98 8.56 3.62
CA GLU A 73 -4.19 8.64 5.06
C GLU A 73 -2.97 8.00 5.73
N VAL A 74 -2.18 8.80 6.43
CA VAL A 74 -1.11 8.30 7.28
C VAL A 74 -1.76 7.37 8.29
N THR A 75 -1.65 6.06 8.07
CA THR A 75 -2.15 5.08 9.02
C THR A 75 -1.13 5.03 10.15
N VAL A 76 -1.30 5.93 11.11
CA VAL A 76 -0.58 5.87 12.37
C VAL A 76 -1.11 4.64 13.09
N ILE A 77 -0.27 3.62 13.23
CA ILE A 77 -0.60 2.45 14.06
C ILE A 77 -0.74 2.99 15.48
N THR A 78 -1.95 2.94 16.03
CA THR A 78 -2.17 3.38 17.41
C THR A 78 -1.53 2.39 18.39
N PRO A 79 -1.19 2.80 19.62
CA PRO A 79 -0.68 1.89 20.64
C PRO A 79 -1.58 0.67 20.89
N GLU A 80 -2.90 0.83 20.73
CA GLU A 80 -3.88 -0.25 20.82
C GLU A 80 -3.73 -1.24 19.66
N GLN A 81 -3.58 -0.76 18.43
CA GLN A 81 -3.33 -1.59 17.25
C GLN A 81 -1.99 -2.32 17.34
N GLU A 82 -0.96 -1.67 17.88
CA GLU A 82 0.33 -2.31 18.12
C GLU A 82 0.22 -3.43 19.17
N THR A 83 -0.57 -3.22 20.21
CA THR A 83 -0.85 -4.22 21.24
C THR A 83 -1.61 -5.42 20.65
N LEU A 84 -2.59 -5.17 19.77
CA LEU A 84 -3.31 -6.22 19.04
C LEU A 84 -2.38 -7.02 18.12
N LEU A 85 -1.46 -6.36 17.40
CA LEU A 85 -0.45 -7.03 16.58
C LEU A 85 0.46 -7.92 17.42
N ARG A 86 0.89 -7.46 18.60
CA ARG A 86 1.67 -8.28 19.53
C ARG A 86 0.89 -9.51 20.02
N GLN A 87 -0.38 -9.33 20.39
CA GLN A 87 -1.25 -10.45 20.80
C GLN A 87 -1.43 -11.48 19.67
N LEU A 88 -1.63 -11.03 18.44
CA LEU A 88 -1.70 -11.87 17.24
C LEU A 88 -0.40 -12.66 17.01
N ALA A 89 0.75 -12.03 17.17
CA ALA A 89 2.05 -12.72 17.08
C ALA A 89 2.19 -13.80 18.17
N THR A 90 1.77 -13.51 19.40
CA THR A 90 1.76 -14.48 20.51
C THR A 90 0.84 -15.67 20.21
N MET A 91 -0.37 -15.43 19.72
CA MET A 91 -1.31 -16.50 19.34
C MET A 91 -0.76 -17.37 18.20
N SER A 92 -0.11 -16.75 17.20
CA SER A 92 0.53 -17.46 16.09
C SER A 92 1.66 -18.36 16.58
N ASN A 93 2.43 -17.91 17.57
CA ASN A 93 3.46 -18.72 18.20
C ASN A 93 2.87 -19.91 18.98
N ASN A 94 1.74 -19.70 19.67
CA ASN A 94 1.03 -20.78 20.38
C ASN A 94 0.53 -21.85 19.39
N LEU A 95 -0.03 -21.44 18.26
CA LEU A 95 -0.44 -22.36 17.19
C LEU A 95 0.74 -23.15 16.63
N ASN A 96 1.89 -22.50 16.42
CA ASN A 96 3.09 -23.17 15.92
C ASN A 96 3.64 -24.20 16.91
N GLN A 97 3.57 -23.91 18.21
CA GLN A 97 3.94 -24.87 19.27
C GLN A 97 3.01 -26.08 19.30
N LEU A 98 1.70 -25.85 19.17
CA LEU A 98 0.71 -26.93 19.09
C LEU A 98 0.94 -27.82 17.85
N ALA A 99 1.25 -27.23 16.70
CA ALA A 99 1.57 -27.97 15.48
C ALA A 99 2.84 -28.82 15.62
N ARG A 100 3.91 -28.25 16.21
CA ARG A 100 5.14 -29.01 16.49
C ARG A 100 4.89 -30.16 17.47
N LYS A 101 4.12 -29.91 18.52
CA LYS A 101 3.75 -30.94 19.50
C LYS A 101 2.89 -32.04 18.87
N ALA A 102 1.99 -31.69 17.96
CA ALA A 102 1.17 -32.66 17.22
C ALA A 102 2.01 -33.54 16.28
N ASN A 103 3.06 -32.97 15.69
CA ASN A 103 4.01 -33.71 14.85
C ASN A 103 4.93 -34.63 15.67
N MET A 104 5.22 -34.29 16.93
CA MET A 104 6.07 -35.10 17.81
C MET A 104 5.30 -36.22 18.54
N ASP A 105 4.12 -35.91 19.07
CA ASP A 105 3.34 -36.81 19.95
C ASP A 105 2.16 -37.49 19.22
N GLY A 106 1.95 -37.17 17.95
CA GLY A 106 0.80 -37.61 17.14
C GLY A 106 -0.45 -36.73 17.33
N ILE A 107 -1.11 -36.41 16.21
CA ILE A 107 -2.23 -35.45 16.08
C ILE A 107 -3.39 -35.67 17.08
N MET A 108 -3.65 -36.91 17.48
CA MET A 108 -4.79 -37.25 18.35
C MET A 108 -4.63 -36.71 19.78
N SER A 109 -3.40 -36.62 20.29
CA SER A 109 -3.13 -36.09 21.64
C SER A 109 -3.31 -34.57 21.72
N VAL A 110 -3.01 -33.86 20.64
CA VAL A 110 -3.14 -32.40 20.54
C VAL A 110 -4.58 -31.98 20.29
N ALA A 111 -5.34 -32.73 19.49
CA ALA A 111 -6.78 -32.48 19.29
C ALA A 111 -7.56 -32.49 20.62
N LEU A 112 -7.33 -33.51 21.46
CA LEU A 112 -7.95 -33.61 22.78
C LEU A 112 -7.54 -32.48 23.74
N LEU A 113 -6.30 -31.99 23.64
CA LEU A 113 -5.81 -30.89 24.48
C LEU A 113 -6.43 -29.56 24.06
N VAL A 114 -6.53 -29.30 22.75
CA VAL A 114 -7.16 -28.09 22.21
C VAL A 114 -8.64 -28.07 22.54
N GLU A 115 -9.34 -29.20 22.39
CA GLU A 115 -10.77 -29.33 22.72
C GLU A 115 -11.05 -29.06 24.20
N ARG A 116 -10.21 -29.60 25.09
CA ARG A 116 -10.30 -29.32 26.53
C ARG A 116 -10.06 -27.84 26.86
N ARG A 117 -9.05 -27.21 26.26
CA ARG A 117 -8.76 -25.79 26.50
C ARG A 117 -9.86 -24.87 25.96
N ALA A 118 -10.49 -25.23 24.83
CA ALA A 118 -11.63 -24.51 24.30
C ALA A 118 -12.86 -24.60 25.22
N GLN A 119 -13.12 -25.77 25.82
CA GLN A 119 -14.18 -25.95 26.83
C GLN A 119 -13.93 -25.10 28.08
N GLU A 120 -12.73 -25.13 28.65
CA GLU A 120 -12.38 -24.32 29.82
C GLU A 120 -12.53 -22.82 29.55
N LEU A 121 -12.19 -22.37 28.33
CA LEU A 121 -12.38 -20.98 27.92
C LEU A 121 -13.87 -20.62 27.81
N GLY A 122 -14.69 -21.50 27.24
CA GLY A 122 -16.13 -21.32 27.13
C GLY A 122 -16.79 -21.20 28.51
N GLU A 123 -16.47 -22.10 29.43
CA GLU A 123 -16.98 -22.05 30.81
C GLU A 123 -16.56 -20.78 31.55
N LEU A 124 -15.34 -20.27 31.28
CA LEU A 124 -14.87 -19.02 31.86
C LEU A 124 -15.68 -17.84 31.29
N LEU A 125 -15.88 -17.79 29.97
CA LEU A 125 -16.66 -16.74 29.32
C LEU A 125 -18.12 -16.74 29.78
N ASP A 126 -18.76 -17.91 29.89
CA ASP A 126 -20.13 -18.04 30.40
C ASP A 126 -20.28 -17.58 31.85
N ARG A 127 -19.22 -17.71 32.64
CA ARG A 127 -19.18 -17.24 34.04
C ARG A 127 -19.06 -15.73 34.15
N TYR A 128 -18.43 -15.07 33.18
CA TYR A 128 -18.30 -13.60 33.10
C TYR A 128 -19.40 -12.95 32.24
N ALA A 129 -20.27 -13.74 31.59
CA ALA A 129 -21.41 -13.26 30.81
C ALA A 129 -22.70 -13.06 31.65
N LYS A 130 -22.64 -13.26 32.97
CA LYS A 130 -23.67 -12.88 33.96
C LYS A 130 -23.20 -11.67 34.76
#